data_AF-A0A7S0P7S9-F1
#
_entry.id   AF-A0A7S0P7S9-F1
#
_cell.length_a   1.000
_cell.length_b   1.000
_cell.length_c   1.000
_cell.angle_alpha   90.00
_cell.angle_beta   90.00
_cell.angle_gamma   90.00
#
_symmetry.space_group_name_H-M   'P 1'
#
loop_
_entity.id
_entity.type
_entity.pdbx_description
1 polymer ?
#
loop_
_entity_poly.entity_id
_entity_poly.type
_entity_poly.pdbx_seq_one_letter_code
_entity_poly.pdbx_strand_id
1 'polypeptide(L)'
;AMAAEACLRARKFVPSFAVPFHKGQHGRVVVIGGSIEYSGAPCYAAMAALRTGADLAWVICAPEAAGAIKAFSPELIVIPGLPSAEENERVARLPAARRDAVARLAAQNLLGLVRAARPSAVVVGPGLGRLAAE
;
A
#
# COMPACT_ATOMS: atom_id res chain seq x y z
N ALA A 1 20.32 16.31 -23.08
CA ALA A 1 19.92 17.65 -22.61
C ALA A 1 18.72 17.59 -21.65
N MET A 2 17.54 17.12 -22.10
CA MET A 2 16.30 17.14 -21.31
C MET A 2 16.32 16.32 -20.01
N ALA A 3 16.94 15.13 -20.01
CA ALA A 3 17.04 14.29 -18.81
C ALA A 3 17.96 14.90 -17.74
N ALA A 4 19.07 15.53 -18.14
CA ALA A 4 19.99 16.20 -17.22
C ALA A 4 19.34 17.43 -16.55
N GLU A 5 18.59 18.22 -17.34
CA GLU A 5 17.77 19.33 -16.86
C GLU A 5 16.74 18.85 -15.82
N ALA A 6 16.04 17.74 -16.10
CA ALA A 6 15.08 17.16 -15.17
C ALA A 6 15.74 16.71 -13.86
N CYS A 7 16.91 16.06 -13.92
CA CYS A 7 17.67 15.67 -12.73
C CYS A 7 18.10 16.88 -11.88
N LEU A 8 18.57 17.96 -12.51
CA LEU A 8 18.96 19.19 -11.81
C LEU A 8 17.76 19.83 -11.09
N ARG A 9 16.58 19.84 -11.73
CA ARG A 9 15.34 20.33 -11.12
C ARG A 9 14.84 19.42 -10.00
N ALA A 10 15.02 18.10 -10.13
CA ALA A 10 14.59 17.11 -9.16
C ALA A 10 15.49 17.07 -7.91
N ARG A 11 16.77 17.47 -8.02
CA ARG A 11 17.75 17.46 -6.93
C ARG A 11 17.25 18.13 -5.65
N LYS A 12 16.45 19.19 -5.75
CA LYS A 12 15.89 19.91 -4.60
C LYS A 12 14.88 19.08 -3.78
N PHE A 13 14.34 18.00 -4.35
CA PHE A 13 13.40 17.09 -3.70
C PHE A 13 14.09 15.83 -3.16
N VAL A 14 15.36 15.59 -3.54
CA VAL A 14 16.13 14.45 -3.06
C VAL A 14 16.70 14.81 -1.68
N PRO A 15 16.40 14.04 -0.62
CA PRO A 15 16.94 14.31 0.71
C PRO A 15 18.47 14.18 0.72
N SER A 16 19.13 14.95 1.60
CA SER A 16 20.58 14.85 1.81
C SER A 16 20.91 13.57 2.56
N PHE A 17 21.94 12.84 2.12
CA PHE A 17 22.40 11.57 2.72
C PHE A 17 23.56 11.77 3.73
N ALA A 18 23.48 12.80 4.58
CA ALA A 18 24.48 13.05 5.62
C ALA A 18 24.34 12.11 6.84
N VAL A 19 25.40 11.36 7.16
CA VAL A 19 25.45 10.46 8.33
C VAL A 19 25.26 11.17 9.68
N PRO A 20 24.71 10.49 10.72
CA PRO A 20 24.24 9.10 10.74
C PRO A 20 22.74 8.97 10.45
N PHE A 21 22.37 8.02 9.58
CA PHE A 21 20.99 7.64 9.31
C PHE A 21 20.74 6.14 9.53
N HIS A 22 19.49 5.77 9.80
CA HIS A 22 19.01 4.40 9.93
C HIS A 22 17.79 4.15 9.04
N LYS A 23 17.50 2.86 8.78
CA LYS A 23 16.40 2.42 7.91
C LYS A 23 15.06 3.06 8.33
N GLY A 24 14.33 3.56 7.35
CA GLY A 24 13.02 4.20 7.51
C GLY A 24 13.06 5.72 7.67
N GLN A 25 14.23 6.36 7.52
CA GLN A 25 14.38 7.82 7.55
C GLN A 25 14.29 8.45 6.16
N HIS A 26 14.56 7.71 5.08
CA HIS A 26 14.46 8.18 3.69
C HIS A 26 13.14 7.79 3.02
N GLY A 27 12.08 7.62 3.81
CA GLY A 27 10.74 7.41 3.30
C GLY A 27 10.21 6.02 3.59
N ARG A 28 8.97 6.00 4.07
CA ARG A 28 8.18 4.78 4.27
C ARG A 28 6.88 4.95 3.49
N VAL A 29 6.69 4.15 2.45
CA VAL A 29 5.48 4.21 1.62
C VAL A 29 4.59 3.05 1.97
N VAL A 30 3.30 3.31 2.21
CA VAL A 30 2.28 2.28 2.40
C VAL A 30 1.34 2.29 1.20
N VAL A 31 1.22 1.17 0.52
CA VAL A 31 0.26 0.96 -0.56
C VAL A 31 -0.90 0.12 -0.03
N ILE A 32 -2.12 0.64 -0.11
CA ILE A 32 -3.34 -0.06 0.29
C ILE A 32 -4.08 -0.42 -0.98
N GLY A 33 -4.14 -1.71 -1.27
CA GLY A 33 -4.69 -2.21 -2.52
C GLY A 33 -4.39 -3.68 -2.75
N GLY A 34 -4.77 -4.18 -3.91
CA GLY A 34 -4.66 -5.60 -4.24
C GLY A 34 -5.91 -6.37 -3.86
N SER A 35 -6.33 -7.19 -4.81
CA SER A 35 -7.48 -8.08 -4.77
C SER A 35 -7.09 -9.40 -5.43
N ILE A 36 -7.98 -10.38 -5.37
CA ILE A 36 -7.80 -11.67 -6.04
C ILE A 36 -7.45 -11.52 -7.53
N GLU A 37 -8.06 -10.54 -8.21
CA GLU A 37 -7.84 -10.27 -9.65
C GLU A 37 -6.62 -9.39 -9.91
N TYR A 38 -6.34 -8.43 -9.03
CA TYR A 38 -5.41 -7.33 -9.31
C TYR A 38 -4.25 -7.26 -8.30
N SER A 39 -3.47 -8.33 -8.20
CA SER A 39 -2.27 -8.39 -7.34
C SER A 39 -1.06 -7.60 -7.90
N GLY A 40 -0.96 -7.43 -9.22
CA GLY A 40 0.17 -6.74 -9.86
C GLY A 40 0.21 -5.23 -9.62
N ALA A 41 -0.95 -4.56 -9.63
CA ALA A 41 -1.05 -3.11 -9.47
C ALA A 41 -0.42 -2.58 -8.16
N PRO A 42 -0.73 -3.11 -6.97
CA PRO A 42 -0.08 -2.65 -5.73
C PRO A 42 1.40 -3.00 -5.70
N CYS A 43 1.82 -4.10 -6.33
CA CYS A 43 3.24 -4.47 -6.43
C CYS A 43 4.02 -3.43 -7.22
N TYR A 44 3.55 -3.01 -8.40
CA TYR A 44 4.23 -1.98 -9.20
C TYR A 44 4.30 -0.64 -8.47
N ALA A 45 3.24 -0.23 -7.78
CA ALA A 45 3.25 0.99 -6.98
C ALA A 45 4.30 0.93 -5.85
N ALA A 46 4.38 -0.19 -5.13
CA ALA A 46 5.32 -0.37 -4.03
C ALA A 46 6.78 -0.50 -4.52
N MET A 47 7.02 -1.26 -5.58
CA MET A 47 8.35 -1.34 -6.19
C MET A 47 8.81 -0.01 -6.77
N ALA A 48 7.90 0.78 -7.36
CA ALA A 48 8.23 2.13 -7.84
C ALA A 48 8.69 3.02 -6.67
N ALA A 49 8.07 2.93 -5.50
CA ALA A 49 8.53 3.63 -4.30
C ALA A 49 9.96 3.22 -3.91
N LEU A 50 10.26 1.92 -3.85
CA LEU A 50 11.63 1.45 -3.56
C LEU A 50 12.64 1.93 -4.61
N ARG A 51 12.30 1.82 -5.90
CA ARG A 51 13.17 2.21 -7.01
C ARG A 51 13.42 3.71 -7.08
N THR A 52 12.50 4.51 -6.55
CA THR A 52 12.65 5.98 -6.45
C THR A 52 13.35 6.44 -5.17
N GLY A 53 13.72 5.50 -4.29
CA GLY A 53 14.59 5.77 -3.13
C GLY A 53 13.92 5.66 -1.76
N ALA A 54 12.69 5.16 -1.67
CA ALA A 54 12.08 4.89 -0.36
C ALA A 54 12.80 3.73 0.35
N ASP A 55 13.05 3.88 1.65
CA ASP A 55 13.68 2.83 2.47
C ASP A 55 12.79 1.60 2.67
N LEU A 56 11.48 1.83 2.78
CA LEU A 56 10.48 0.81 3.09
C LEU A 56 9.25 0.99 2.21
N ALA A 57 8.80 -0.11 1.60
CA ALA A 57 7.53 -0.17 0.91
C ALA A 57 6.67 -1.28 1.53
N TRP A 58 5.55 -0.86 2.10
CA TRP A 58 4.53 -1.72 2.68
C TRP A 58 3.39 -1.88 1.68
N VAL A 59 2.84 -3.08 1.60
CA VAL A 59 1.63 -3.38 0.85
C VAL A 59 0.61 -3.98 1.80
N ILE A 60 -0.50 -3.30 2.00
CA ILE A 60 -1.66 -3.82 2.73
C ILE A 60 -2.70 -4.26 1.71
N CYS A 61 -2.93 -5.57 1.61
CA CYS A 61 -3.75 -6.17 0.57
C CYS A 61 -4.78 -7.15 1.11
N ALA A 62 -5.65 -7.62 0.21
CA ALA A 62 -6.49 -8.78 0.47
C ALA A 62 -5.63 -10.06 0.69
N PRO A 63 -6.05 -11.00 1.54
CA PRO A 63 -5.31 -12.22 1.84
C PRO A 63 -4.95 -13.05 0.59
N GLU A 64 -5.85 -13.10 -0.39
CA GLU A 64 -5.71 -13.85 -1.64
C GLU A 64 -4.59 -13.27 -2.51
N ALA A 65 -4.38 -11.96 -2.44
CA ALA A 65 -3.33 -11.28 -3.20
C ALA A 65 -1.94 -11.40 -2.54
N ALA A 66 -1.89 -11.65 -1.24
CA ALA A 66 -0.65 -11.56 -0.46
C ALA A 66 0.43 -12.54 -0.94
N GLY A 67 0.04 -13.78 -1.28
CA GLY A 67 0.97 -14.78 -1.80
C GLY A 67 1.60 -14.35 -3.12
N ALA A 68 0.78 -13.90 -4.07
CA ALA A 68 1.24 -13.41 -5.36
C ALA A 68 2.18 -12.20 -5.23
N ILE A 69 1.80 -11.20 -4.41
CA ILE A 69 2.61 -9.99 -4.20
C ILE A 69 3.97 -10.33 -3.57
N LYS A 70 4.00 -11.23 -2.57
CA LYS A 70 5.26 -11.68 -1.94
C LYS A 70 6.19 -12.38 -2.93
N ALA A 71 5.65 -13.08 -3.93
CA ALA A 71 6.44 -13.76 -4.94
C ALA A 71 7.15 -12.80 -5.92
N PHE A 72 6.69 -11.54 -6.06
CA PHE A 72 7.34 -10.56 -6.94
C PHE A 72 8.68 -10.07 -6.40
N SER A 73 8.80 -9.85 -5.08
CA SER A 73 10.04 -9.36 -4.49
C SER A 73 10.10 -9.59 -2.98
N PRO A 74 11.23 -10.10 -2.44
CA PRO A 74 11.44 -10.22 -1.00
C PRO A 74 11.64 -8.87 -0.28
N GLU A 75 11.83 -7.77 -1.02
CA GLU A 75 12.03 -6.43 -0.45
C GLU A 75 10.71 -5.80 0.04
N LEU A 76 9.57 -6.28 -0.46
CA LEU A 76 8.25 -5.74 -0.11
C LEU A 76 7.76 -6.28 1.23
N ILE A 77 7.26 -5.39 2.09
CA ILE A 77 6.60 -5.79 3.34
C ILE A 77 5.11 -5.95 3.07
N VAL A 78 4.65 -7.19 2.89
CA VAL A 78 3.27 -7.50 2.51
C VAL A 78 2.44 -7.96 3.71
N ILE A 79 1.41 -7.20 4.06
CA ILE A 79 0.44 -7.51 5.11
C ILE A 79 -0.93 -7.83 4.48
N PRO A 80 -1.50 -9.03 4.71
CA PRO A 80 -2.89 -9.31 4.39
C PRO A 80 -3.81 -8.64 5.42
N GLY A 81 -4.05 -7.33 5.24
CA GLY A 81 -4.77 -6.49 6.21
C GLY A 81 -6.12 -5.94 5.71
N LEU A 82 -6.51 -6.28 4.48
CA LEU A 82 -7.85 -5.99 3.95
C LEU A 82 -8.77 -7.21 4.12
N PRO A 83 -10.09 -7.04 4.10
CA PRO A 83 -11.02 -8.17 4.08
C PRO A 83 -10.84 -9.02 2.82
N SER A 84 -10.97 -10.33 2.98
CA SER A 84 -11.07 -11.29 1.87
C SER A 84 -12.29 -11.03 0.99
N ALA A 85 -12.28 -11.60 -0.21
CA ALA A 85 -13.45 -11.56 -1.10
C ALA A 85 -14.68 -12.17 -0.41
N GLU A 86 -14.49 -13.30 0.29
CA GLU A 86 -15.56 -13.97 1.02
C GLU A 86 -16.11 -13.11 2.19
N GLU A 87 -15.24 -12.44 2.95
CA GLU A 87 -15.68 -11.51 4.00
C GLU A 87 -16.47 -10.34 3.42
N ASN A 88 -16.00 -9.76 2.30
CA ASN A 88 -16.70 -8.66 1.64
C ASN A 88 -18.10 -9.08 1.18
N GLU A 89 -18.26 -10.27 0.60
CA GLU A 89 -19.58 -10.81 0.23
C GLU A 89 -20.49 -11.03 1.44
N ARG A 90 -19.95 -11.57 2.54
CA ARG A 90 -20.71 -11.76 3.78
C ARG A 90 -21.18 -10.42 4.33
N VAL A 91 -20.33 -9.40 4.32
CA VAL A 91 -20.67 -8.04 4.76
C VAL A 91 -21.72 -7.41 3.85
N ALA A 92 -21.63 -7.60 2.53
CA ALA A 92 -22.59 -7.05 1.58
C ALA A 92 -24.05 -7.51 1.85
N ARG A 93 -24.23 -8.72 2.40
CA ARG A 93 -25.55 -9.30 2.76
C ARG A 93 -26.12 -8.78 4.07
N LEU A 94 -25.37 -7.98 4.84
CA LEU A 94 -25.82 -7.45 6.14
C LEU A 94 -26.75 -6.23 5.97
N PRO A 95 -27.66 -5.98 6.94
CA PRO A 95 -28.39 -4.72 7.01
C PRO A 95 -27.44 -3.51 7.04
N ALA A 96 -27.86 -2.38 6.45
CA ALA A 96 -27.03 -1.17 6.33
C ALA A 96 -26.36 -0.76 7.65
N ALA A 97 -27.12 -0.74 8.77
CA ALA A 97 -26.59 -0.39 10.08
C ALA A 97 -25.43 -1.31 10.55
N ARG A 98 -25.47 -2.60 10.18
CA ARG A 98 -24.40 -3.57 10.49
C ARG A 98 -23.22 -3.42 9.53
N ARG A 99 -23.46 -3.10 8.25
CA ARG A 99 -22.40 -2.80 7.27
C ARG A 99 -21.56 -1.62 7.72
N ASP A 100 -22.19 -0.55 8.19
CA ASP A 100 -21.49 0.64 8.69
C ASP A 100 -20.63 0.32 9.91
N ALA A 101 -21.14 -0.50 10.84
CA ALA A 101 -20.38 -0.92 12.01
C ALA A 101 -19.14 -1.73 11.62
N VAL A 102 -19.28 -2.67 10.68
CA VAL A 102 -18.15 -3.47 10.19
C VAL A 102 -17.14 -2.60 9.42
N ALA A 103 -17.60 -1.71 8.55
CA ALA A 103 -16.74 -0.79 7.81
C ALA A 103 -15.91 0.10 8.76
N ARG A 104 -16.52 0.59 9.85
CA ARG A 104 -15.81 1.37 10.87
C ARG A 104 -14.73 0.55 11.58
N LEU A 105 -15.05 -0.70 11.96
CA LEU A 105 -14.08 -1.58 12.60
C LEU A 105 -12.92 -1.93 11.66
N ALA A 106 -13.21 -2.25 10.39
CA ALA A 106 -12.22 -2.51 9.37
C ALA A 106 -11.31 -1.29 9.15
N ALA A 107 -11.89 -0.08 9.07
CA ALA A 107 -11.13 1.15 8.97
C ALA A 107 -10.22 1.39 10.19
N GLN A 108 -10.70 1.11 11.41
CA GLN A 108 -9.89 1.22 12.63
C GLN A 108 -8.69 0.26 12.62
N ASN A 109 -8.91 -0.99 12.22
CA ASN A 109 -7.85 -2.00 12.10
C ASN A 109 -6.81 -1.59 11.05
N LEU A 110 -7.28 -1.14 9.87
CA LEU A 110 -6.43 -0.65 8.80
C LEU A 110 -5.61 0.57 9.25
N LEU A 111 -6.23 1.53 9.96
CA LEU A 111 -5.52 2.66 10.54
C LEU A 111 -4.44 2.22 11.54
N GLY A 112 -4.68 1.17 12.32
CA GLY A 112 -3.69 0.58 13.21
C GLY A 112 -2.44 0.11 12.47
N LEU A 113 -2.64 -0.62 11.37
CA LEU A 113 -1.55 -1.09 10.50
C LEU A 113 -0.79 0.07 9.84
N VAL A 114 -1.52 1.04 9.29
CA VAL A 114 -0.92 2.23 8.67
C VAL A 114 -0.11 3.02 9.70
N ARG A 115 -0.63 3.22 10.91
CA ARG A 115 0.10 3.92 11.99
C ARG A 115 1.36 3.17 12.43
N ALA A 116 1.30 1.84 12.50
CA ALA A 116 2.45 1.02 12.85
C ALA A 116 3.60 1.18 11.83
N ALA A 117 3.27 1.30 10.54
CA ALA A 117 4.25 1.52 9.47
C ALA A 117 4.87 2.95 9.49
N ARG A 118 4.28 3.89 10.23
CA ARG A 118 4.70 5.30 10.33
C ARG A 118 5.01 5.95 8.95
N PRO A 119 4.11 5.85 7.95
CA PRO A 119 4.41 6.21 6.57
C PRO A 119 4.71 7.70 6.41
N SER A 120 5.60 7.99 5.48
CA SER A 120 5.79 9.31 4.88
C SER A 120 4.72 9.59 3.82
N ALA A 121 4.21 8.55 3.16
CA ALA A 121 3.15 8.64 2.16
C ALA A 121 2.29 7.36 2.16
N VAL A 122 1.00 7.53 1.84
CA VAL A 122 0.06 6.43 1.67
C VAL A 122 -0.56 6.52 0.28
N VAL A 123 -0.57 5.41 -0.45
CA VAL A 123 -1.21 5.26 -1.74
C VAL A 123 -2.40 4.33 -1.56
N VAL A 124 -3.60 4.77 -1.93
CA VAL A 124 -4.83 3.98 -1.77
C VAL A 124 -5.46 3.73 -3.13
N GLY A 125 -5.89 2.51 -3.40
CA GLY A 125 -6.62 2.18 -4.63
C GLY A 125 -5.96 1.16 -5.58
N PRO A 126 -4.62 1.07 -5.72
CA PRO A 126 -4.02 0.18 -6.71
C PRO A 126 -4.53 -1.26 -6.60
N GLY A 127 -5.29 -1.72 -7.60
CA GLY A 127 -5.79 -3.09 -7.63
C GLY A 127 -6.82 -3.44 -6.54
N LEU A 128 -7.51 -2.48 -5.92
CA LEU A 128 -8.66 -2.78 -5.05
C LEU A 128 -9.83 -3.45 -5.80
N GLY A 129 -9.82 -3.39 -7.13
CA GLY A 129 -10.89 -3.92 -7.97
C GLY A 129 -12.14 -3.05 -7.92
N ARG A 130 -13.25 -3.59 -8.44
CA ARG A 130 -14.58 -2.98 -8.31
C ARG A 130 -15.21 -3.55 -7.05
N LEU A 131 -15.42 -2.72 -6.03
CA LEU A 131 -16.48 -3.00 -5.06
C LEU A 131 -17.76 -3.15 -5.89
N ALA A 132 -18.40 -4.32 -5.85
CA ALA A 132 -19.67 -4.55 -6.53
C ALA A 132 -20.68 -3.50 -6.04
N ALA A 133 -20.77 -2.41 -6.80
CA ALA A 133 -21.79 -1.39 -6.72
C ALA A 133 -22.49 -1.44 -8.08
N GLU A 134 -23.35 -2.45 -8.20
CA GLU A 134 -24.59 -2.37 -8.97
C GLU A 134 -25.75 -2.37 -7.98
#